data_AF-A0A4Y9LYC2-F1
#
_entry.id   AF-A0A4Y9LYC2-F1
#
_cell.length_a   1.000
_cell.length_b   1.000
_cell.length_c   1.000
_cell.angle_alpha   90.00
_cell.angle_beta   90.00
_cell.angle_gamma   90.00
#
_symmetry.space_group_name_H-M   'P 1'
#
loop_
_entity.id
_entity.type
_entity.pdbx_description
1 polymer ?
#
loop_
_entity_poly.entity_id
_entity_poly.type
_entity_poly.pdbx_seq_one_letter_code
_entity_poly.pdbx_strand_id
1 'polypeptide(L)'
;MSADPRRQVPRTDTLLADPRLAGAGERLGRGLVKSAVQRVQQRVRAGEVSAEGAVDAVLAELPATASSLRPVLNATGVVVHTNLGRAPLSAAAAEAVAAATGTTDVELDLRTGRRGPRGEAAVAALLDAVPAAEAAIVVNNCAAALALVATAFGQGRELVLARGELVEIGDGFRIPELLESTGARLREVGTTNRVTLADYRGALGPQTGAVLKVHPSNFVVRGFTRAVDVGELAAALEGTGVPLVADVGSGLLRPHPVLPDEPDLQTTLAAGADLVLASGDKLLGGPQAGLVLGRAELVQRLRRHPLYRALRVDKTTLAALEATLRGPLPPVQEMLAASAEGLRARAGALAARLAGAGVDAVAVDADSRVGGGGAPEHPLPGAAVSLPPAFAEPLRLGARPVVGYLEDGRTLLNLRSVPPAADDALADAVLEVARAWT
;
A
#
# COMPACT_ATOMS: atom_id res chain seq x y z
N MET A 1 22.65 3.43 55.39
CA MET A 1 21.93 4.57 54.77
C MET A 1 21.58 4.16 53.35
N SER A 2 20.33 3.76 53.09
CA SER A 2 19.87 3.52 51.72
C SER A 2 19.95 4.84 50.97
N ALA A 3 20.86 4.96 50.01
CA ALA A 3 21.03 6.18 49.23
C ALA A 3 19.72 6.45 48.47
N ASP A 4 19.10 7.61 48.70
CA ASP A 4 17.89 8.01 47.98
C ASP A 4 18.22 8.13 46.47
N PRO A 5 17.69 7.24 45.61
CA PRO A 5 18.02 7.22 44.18
C PRO A 5 17.67 8.54 43.50
N ARG A 6 16.75 9.34 44.06
CA ARG A 6 16.41 10.68 43.57
C ARG A 6 17.57 11.67 43.63
N ARG A 7 18.56 11.45 44.52
CA ARG A 7 19.77 12.28 44.62
C ARG A 7 20.83 11.93 43.58
N GLN A 8 20.71 10.78 42.92
CA GLN A 8 21.69 10.29 41.94
C GLN A 8 21.25 10.55 40.49
N VAL A 9 20.04 11.08 40.27
CA VAL A 9 19.52 11.36 38.93
C VAL A 9 20.42 12.37 38.22
N PRO A 10 21.08 12.01 37.10
CA PRO A 10 21.95 12.92 36.37
C PRO A 10 21.15 14.14 35.87
N ARG A 11 21.77 15.33 35.86
CA ARG A 11 21.11 16.53 35.30
C ARG A 11 20.89 16.36 33.80
N THR A 12 19.84 16.98 33.28
CA THR A 12 19.51 16.90 31.85
C THR A 12 20.66 17.39 30.99
N ASP A 13 21.30 18.51 31.36
CA ASP A 13 22.44 19.04 30.62
C ASP A 13 23.65 18.11 30.67
N THR A 14 23.85 17.38 31.78
CA THR A 14 24.92 16.38 31.90
C THR A 14 24.69 15.22 30.92
N LEU A 15 23.46 14.71 30.82
CA LEU A 15 23.13 13.64 29.87
C LEU A 15 23.20 14.15 28.43
N LEU A 16 22.67 15.33 28.14
CA LEU A 16 22.72 15.92 26.79
C LEU A 16 24.13 16.28 26.33
N ALA A 17 25.09 16.44 27.25
CA ALA A 17 26.50 16.65 26.95
C ALA A 17 27.26 15.33 26.66
N ASP A 18 26.68 14.16 26.91
CA ASP A 18 27.28 12.89 26.48
C ASP A 18 27.40 12.88 24.94
N PRO A 19 28.59 12.61 24.36
CA PRO A 19 28.80 12.66 22.92
C PRO A 19 27.83 11.80 22.11
N ARG A 20 27.36 10.67 22.66
CA ARG A 20 26.42 9.77 21.99
C ARG A 20 25.03 10.40 21.91
N LEU A 21 24.60 11.07 22.97
CA LEU A 21 23.31 11.79 23.00
C LEU A 21 23.37 13.11 22.23
N ALA A 22 24.53 13.77 22.21
CA ALA A 22 24.77 14.94 21.37
C ALA A 22 24.68 14.58 19.88
N GLY A 23 25.35 13.51 19.44
CA GLY A 23 25.25 13.02 18.06
C GLY A 23 23.83 12.56 17.69
N ALA A 24 23.10 11.94 18.64
CA ALA A 24 21.68 11.67 18.43
C ALA A 24 20.85 12.95 18.33
N GLY A 25 21.22 14.02 19.04
CA GLY A 25 20.60 15.33 18.98
C GLY A 25 20.76 16.01 17.62
N GLU A 26 21.91 15.82 16.97
CA GLU A 26 22.14 16.29 15.59
C GLU A 26 21.30 15.51 14.58
N ARG A 27 21.19 14.18 14.74
CA ARG A 27 20.45 13.30 13.83
C ARG A 27 18.93 13.39 13.98
N LEU A 28 18.43 13.41 15.21
CA LEU A 28 16.99 13.31 15.53
C LEU A 28 16.37 14.66 15.94
N GLY A 29 17.20 15.64 16.27
CA GLY A 29 16.77 16.89 16.88
C GLY A 29 16.79 16.84 18.40
N ARG A 30 17.29 17.92 19.00
CA ARG A 30 17.46 18.07 20.46
C ARG A 30 16.18 17.87 21.27
N GLY A 31 15.02 18.22 20.72
CA GLY A 31 13.72 18.06 21.38
C GLY A 31 13.39 16.59 21.69
N LEU A 32 13.54 15.71 20.70
CA LEU A 32 13.28 14.27 20.86
C LEU A 32 14.21 13.63 21.88
N VAL A 33 15.50 13.97 21.80
CA VAL A 33 16.51 13.46 22.76
C VAL A 33 16.22 13.96 24.17
N LYS A 34 15.88 15.25 24.34
CA LYS A 34 15.53 15.81 25.64
C LYS A 34 14.30 15.13 26.24
N SER A 35 13.26 14.84 25.46
CA SER A 35 12.09 14.10 25.94
C SER A 35 12.42 12.67 26.38
N ALA A 36 13.30 11.97 25.65
CA ALA A 36 13.80 10.65 26.06
C ALA A 36 14.61 10.73 27.36
N VAL A 37 15.52 11.70 27.47
CA VAL A 37 16.27 11.98 28.71
C VAL A 37 15.31 12.20 29.89
N GLN A 38 14.26 13.00 29.71
CA GLN A 38 13.30 13.27 30.78
C GLN A 38 12.55 12.02 31.22
N ARG A 39 12.14 11.14 30.29
CA ARG A 39 11.50 9.86 30.64
C ARG A 39 12.46 8.95 31.42
N VAL A 40 13.68 8.77 30.93
CA VAL A 40 14.68 7.93 31.62
C VAL A 40 15.03 8.50 32.99
N GLN A 41 15.12 9.82 33.15
CA GLN A 41 15.32 10.43 34.46
C GLN A 41 14.18 10.11 35.45
N GLN A 42 12.93 9.98 34.99
CA GLN A 42 11.83 9.52 35.85
C GLN A 42 11.99 8.06 36.24
N ARG A 43 12.43 7.20 35.29
CA ARG A 43 12.72 5.78 35.56
C ARG A 43 13.87 5.61 36.56
N VAL A 44 14.89 6.47 36.49
CA VAL A 44 15.97 6.53 37.50
C VAL A 44 15.42 6.96 38.86
N ARG A 45 14.51 7.94 38.92
CA ARG A 45 13.85 8.34 40.19
C ARG A 45 13.01 7.22 40.80
N ALA A 46 12.39 6.39 39.95
CA ALA A 46 11.61 5.23 40.35
C ALA A 46 12.47 4.02 40.74
N GLY A 47 13.79 4.06 40.50
CA GLY A 47 14.71 2.95 40.78
C GLY A 47 14.70 1.85 39.71
N GLU A 48 14.06 2.08 38.56
CA GLU A 48 13.97 1.12 37.44
C GLU A 48 15.25 1.10 36.58
N VAL A 49 16.02 2.18 36.59
CA VAL A 49 17.26 2.35 35.84
C VAL A 49 18.32 2.97 36.77
N SER A 50 19.56 2.49 36.72
CA SER A 50 20.64 3.10 37.50
C SER A 50 21.09 4.44 36.90
N ALA A 51 21.63 5.34 37.73
CA ALA A 51 22.16 6.61 37.23
C ALA A 51 23.29 6.41 36.20
N GLU A 52 24.12 5.38 36.38
CA GLU A 52 25.21 5.01 35.48
C GLU A 52 24.68 4.49 34.14
N GLY A 53 23.58 3.72 34.15
CA GLY A 53 22.93 3.19 32.95
C GLY A 53 22.02 4.18 32.22
N ALA A 54 21.91 5.43 32.71
CA ALA A 54 20.94 6.39 32.17
C ALA A 54 21.20 6.73 30.70
N VAL A 55 22.46 6.85 30.27
CA VAL A 55 22.76 7.17 28.86
C VAL A 55 22.36 6.01 27.94
N ASP A 56 22.71 4.78 28.30
CA ASP A 56 22.38 3.60 27.51
C ASP A 56 20.86 3.39 27.44
N ALA A 57 20.16 3.62 28.55
CA ALA A 57 18.71 3.59 28.59
C ALA A 57 18.06 4.67 27.70
N VAL A 58 18.65 5.87 27.62
CA VAL A 58 18.17 6.90 26.67
C VAL A 58 18.40 6.44 25.24
N LEU A 59 19.60 5.98 24.91
CA LEU A 59 19.93 5.50 23.56
C LEU A 59 19.00 4.37 23.12
N ALA A 60 18.68 3.44 24.01
CA ALA A 60 17.75 2.35 23.76
C ALA A 60 16.30 2.80 23.53
N GLU A 61 15.88 3.96 24.06
CA GLU A 61 14.55 4.54 23.81
C GLU A 61 14.47 5.40 22.55
N LEU A 62 15.61 5.80 21.97
CA LEU A 62 15.62 6.70 20.81
C LEU A 62 15.20 5.97 19.53
N PRO A 63 14.35 6.59 18.70
CA PRO A 63 13.97 6.01 17.42
C PRO A 63 15.13 6.04 16.42
N ALA A 64 15.07 5.16 15.42
CA ALA A 64 16.04 5.14 14.32
C ALA A 64 15.97 6.42 13.46
N THR A 65 14.77 6.99 13.30
CA THR A 65 14.51 8.22 12.54
C THR A 65 13.73 9.21 13.40
N ALA A 66 13.66 10.48 13.00
CA ALA A 66 12.81 11.48 13.66
C ALA A 66 11.31 11.29 13.37
N SER A 67 10.87 10.04 13.16
CA SER A 67 9.50 9.63 12.87
C SER A 67 9.02 8.60 13.91
N SER A 68 7.73 8.60 14.18
CA SER A 68 7.08 7.60 15.05
C SER A 68 6.84 6.26 14.35
N LEU A 69 6.81 6.25 13.01
CA LEU A 69 6.65 5.03 12.22
C LEU A 69 7.90 4.16 12.33
N ARG A 70 7.69 2.86 12.52
CA ARG A 70 8.76 1.87 12.65
C ARG A 70 8.65 0.83 11.53
N PRO A 71 9.78 0.31 11.01
CA PRO A 71 9.74 -0.86 10.15
C PRO A 71 9.10 -2.05 10.88
N VAL A 72 8.28 -2.80 10.16
CA VAL A 72 7.61 -4.01 10.64
C VAL A 72 7.87 -5.13 9.65
N LEU A 73 8.31 -6.30 10.13
CA LEU A 73 8.35 -7.51 9.33
C LEU A 73 6.93 -8.07 9.19
N ASN A 74 6.38 -7.97 7.99
CA ASN A 74 5.08 -8.52 7.65
C ASN A 74 5.19 -10.04 7.45
N ALA A 75 4.83 -10.81 8.48
CA ALA A 75 4.73 -12.27 8.44
C ALA A 75 3.26 -12.74 8.46
N THR A 76 2.34 -11.91 7.97
CA THR A 76 0.89 -12.25 7.93
C THR A 76 0.51 -13.09 6.72
N GLY A 77 1.35 -13.12 5.68
CA GLY A 77 0.98 -13.70 4.38
C GLY A 77 0.02 -12.83 3.57
N VAL A 78 -0.26 -11.60 4.03
CA VAL A 78 -1.04 -10.61 3.27
C VAL A 78 -0.08 -9.74 2.46
N VAL A 79 -0.12 -9.86 1.13
CA VAL A 79 0.82 -9.17 0.22
C VAL A 79 0.64 -7.65 0.25
N VAL A 80 -0.60 -7.17 0.13
CA VAL A 80 -1.00 -5.77 0.19
C VAL A 80 -1.72 -5.52 1.50
N HIS A 81 -0.95 -5.32 2.57
CA HIS A 81 -1.49 -5.12 3.91
C HIS A 81 -1.78 -3.64 4.19
N THR A 82 -3.05 -3.25 4.23
CA THR A 82 -3.47 -1.83 4.38
C THR A 82 -2.91 -1.17 5.64
N ASN A 83 -2.96 -1.85 6.80
CA ASN A 83 -2.45 -1.27 8.06
C ASN A 83 -0.91 -1.17 8.13
N LEU A 84 -0.18 -1.91 7.29
CA LEU A 84 1.29 -1.90 7.25
C LEU A 84 1.82 -1.06 6.07
N GLY A 85 0.97 -0.25 5.44
CA GLY A 85 1.39 0.67 4.38
C GLY A 85 1.31 0.11 2.95
N ARG A 86 0.56 -0.99 2.73
CA ARG A 86 0.35 -1.62 1.42
C ARG A 86 1.64 -2.12 0.76
N ALA A 87 1.95 -1.68 -0.46
CA ALA A 87 3.10 -2.14 -1.24
C ALA A 87 4.42 -1.56 -0.70
N PRO A 88 5.39 -2.40 -0.28
CA PRO A 88 6.74 -1.93 0.01
C PRO A 88 7.46 -1.57 -1.29
N LEU A 89 8.25 -0.49 -1.25
CA LEU A 89 9.06 -0.04 -2.39
C LEU A 89 10.28 -0.96 -2.58
N SER A 90 10.67 -1.17 -3.85
CA SER A 90 11.96 -1.79 -4.18
C SER A 90 13.13 -0.90 -3.75
N ALA A 91 14.34 -1.48 -3.67
CA ALA A 91 15.55 -0.71 -3.40
C ALA A 91 15.75 0.42 -4.43
N ALA A 92 15.54 0.13 -5.72
CA ALA A 92 15.62 1.12 -6.80
C ALA A 92 14.61 2.27 -6.62
N ALA A 93 13.37 1.98 -6.22
CA ALA A 93 12.38 3.00 -5.94
C ALA A 93 12.71 3.83 -4.69
N ALA A 94 13.24 3.21 -3.63
CA ALA A 94 13.69 3.91 -2.44
C ALA A 94 14.89 4.84 -2.73
N GLU A 95 15.85 4.40 -3.53
CA GLU A 95 16.96 5.22 -4.00
C GLU A 95 16.49 6.42 -4.83
N ALA A 96 15.52 6.22 -5.74
CA ALA A 96 14.92 7.30 -6.51
C ALA A 96 14.23 8.35 -5.61
N VAL A 97 13.52 7.90 -4.56
CA VAL A 97 12.94 8.81 -3.55
C VAL A 97 14.02 9.57 -2.81
N ALA A 98 15.10 8.89 -2.39
CA ALA A 98 16.21 9.51 -1.68
C ALA A 98 16.88 10.61 -2.54
N ALA A 99 17.14 10.32 -3.81
CA ALA A 99 17.64 11.32 -4.77
C ALA A 99 16.68 12.49 -4.94
N ALA A 100 15.37 12.23 -4.96
CA ALA A 100 14.33 13.24 -5.08
C ALA A 100 14.13 14.11 -3.82
N THR A 101 14.82 13.84 -2.70
CA THR A 101 14.75 14.71 -1.51
C THR A 101 15.32 16.11 -1.80
N GLY A 102 16.35 16.20 -2.64
CA GLY A 102 16.96 17.45 -3.12
C GLY A 102 16.16 18.15 -4.23
N THR A 103 16.75 19.16 -4.87
CA THR A 103 16.15 19.80 -6.05
C THR A 103 16.22 18.89 -7.26
N THR A 104 15.10 18.74 -7.97
CA THR A 104 14.96 17.88 -9.16
C THR A 104 14.38 18.67 -10.32
N ASP A 105 14.62 18.21 -11.54
CA ASP A 105 14.13 18.73 -12.81
C ASP A 105 12.67 18.33 -13.12
N VAL A 106 11.86 18.08 -12.08
CA VAL A 106 10.49 17.52 -12.15
C VAL A 106 9.53 18.26 -13.11
N GLU A 107 9.78 19.53 -13.41
CA GLU A 107 9.04 20.37 -14.37
C GLU A 107 9.99 21.27 -15.19
N LEU A 108 11.26 20.91 -15.33
CA LEU A 108 12.28 21.72 -16.00
C LEU A 108 12.97 20.88 -17.07
N ASP A 109 12.95 21.33 -18.31
CA ASP A 109 13.81 20.77 -19.34
C ASP A 109 15.23 21.34 -19.18
N LEU A 110 16.17 20.50 -18.75
CA LEU A 110 17.56 20.90 -18.54
C LEU A 110 18.30 21.30 -19.82
N ARG A 111 17.85 20.84 -21.01
CA ARG A 111 18.46 21.22 -22.29
C ARG A 111 18.10 22.65 -22.67
N THR A 112 16.87 23.07 -22.39
CA THR A 112 16.36 24.40 -22.79
C THR A 112 16.29 25.41 -21.65
N GLY A 113 16.38 24.95 -20.40
CA GLY A 113 16.19 25.77 -19.20
C GLY A 113 14.76 26.26 -19.01
N ARG A 114 13.78 25.69 -19.73
CA ARG A 114 12.38 26.13 -19.72
C ARG A 114 11.49 25.14 -18.99
N ARG A 115 10.33 25.64 -18.54
CA ARG A 115 9.32 24.82 -17.87
C ARG A 115 8.76 23.76 -18.82
N GLY A 116 8.83 22.49 -18.40
CA GLY A 116 8.31 21.33 -19.09
C GLY A 116 7.09 20.70 -18.41
N PRO A 117 6.54 19.61 -18.97
CA PRO A 117 5.53 18.80 -18.33
C PRO A 117 6.04 18.19 -17.01
N ARG A 118 5.17 18.11 -16.00
CA ARG A 118 5.51 17.45 -14.74
C ARG A 118 5.57 15.94 -14.91
N GLY A 119 6.68 15.31 -14.49
CA GLY A 119 6.78 13.85 -14.38
C GLY A 119 6.67 13.11 -15.71
N GLU A 120 7.20 13.69 -16.78
CA GLU A 120 7.10 13.15 -18.14
C GLU A 120 7.63 11.72 -18.26
N ALA A 121 8.76 11.41 -17.62
CA ALA A 121 9.36 10.08 -17.66
C ALA A 121 8.52 9.02 -16.93
N ALA A 122 7.92 9.34 -15.78
CA ALA A 122 6.97 8.46 -15.08
C ALA A 122 5.72 8.18 -15.93
N VAL A 123 5.19 9.21 -16.61
CA VAL A 123 4.04 9.06 -17.53
C VAL A 123 4.41 8.20 -18.73
N ALA A 124 5.59 8.39 -19.32
CA ALA A 124 6.08 7.55 -20.41
C ALA A 124 6.22 6.09 -19.97
N ALA A 125 6.79 5.83 -18.79
CA ALA A 125 6.91 4.48 -18.25
C ALA A 125 5.55 3.79 -18.05
N LEU A 126 4.51 4.53 -17.65
CA LEU A 126 3.15 4.00 -17.56
C LEU A 126 2.57 3.62 -18.92
N LEU A 127 2.79 4.46 -19.94
CA LEU A 127 2.32 4.18 -21.30
C LEU A 127 3.04 2.99 -21.93
N ASP A 128 4.35 2.83 -21.67
CA ASP A 128 5.10 1.64 -22.08
C ASP A 128 4.55 0.37 -21.40
N ALA A 129 4.15 0.48 -20.12
CA ALA A 129 3.57 -0.62 -19.38
C ALA A 129 2.14 -0.96 -19.82
N VAL A 130 1.36 0.01 -20.30
CA VAL A 130 -0.03 -0.16 -20.77
C VAL A 130 -0.22 0.40 -22.19
N PRO A 131 0.26 -0.32 -23.23
CA PRO A 131 0.24 0.17 -24.62
C PRO A 131 -1.16 0.42 -25.22
N ALA A 132 -2.23 -0.12 -24.63
CA ALA A 132 -3.59 0.20 -25.06
C ALA A 132 -4.02 1.64 -24.71
N ALA A 133 -3.27 2.34 -23.85
CA ALA A 133 -3.53 3.72 -23.50
C ALA A 133 -2.88 4.70 -24.50
N GLU A 134 -3.63 5.71 -24.92
CA GLU A 134 -3.11 6.79 -25.77
C GLU A 134 -2.45 7.91 -24.93
N ALA A 135 -2.95 8.12 -23.72
CA ALA A 135 -2.41 9.10 -22.77
C ALA A 135 -2.64 8.66 -21.33
N ALA A 136 -1.89 9.28 -20.42
CA ALA A 136 -2.00 9.06 -18.99
C ALA A 136 -1.81 10.34 -18.16
N ILE A 137 -2.42 10.38 -16.97
CA ILE A 137 -2.09 11.30 -15.89
C ILE A 137 -1.97 10.55 -14.56
N VAL A 138 -1.22 11.14 -13.63
CA VAL A 138 -1.03 10.62 -12.28
C VAL A 138 -1.51 11.67 -11.27
N VAL A 139 -2.38 11.26 -10.37
CA VAL A 139 -2.92 12.07 -9.27
C VAL A 139 -2.60 11.42 -7.92
N ASN A 140 -3.00 12.05 -6.82
CA ASN A 140 -2.62 11.65 -5.46
C ASN A 140 -2.94 10.17 -5.11
N ASN A 141 -4.15 9.70 -5.44
CA ASN A 141 -4.58 8.31 -5.20
C ASN A 141 -5.79 7.97 -6.11
N CYS A 142 -6.23 6.71 -6.13
CA CYS A 142 -7.36 6.29 -6.98
C CYS A 142 -8.68 7.01 -6.62
N ALA A 143 -8.90 7.34 -5.35
CA ALA A 143 -10.05 8.14 -4.93
C ALA A 143 -10.02 9.55 -5.56
N ALA A 144 -8.85 10.19 -5.63
CA ALA A 144 -8.65 11.45 -6.33
C ALA A 144 -8.90 11.31 -7.84
N ALA A 145 -8.47 10.20 -8.45
CA ALA A 145 -8.75 9.91 -9.86
C ALA A 145 -10.26 9.82 -10.10
N LEU A 146 -10.97 9.08 -9.26
CA LEU A 146 -12.41 8.92 -9.34
C LEU A 146 -13.16 10.25 -9.11
N ALA A 147 -12.73 11.05 -8.13
CA ALA A 147 -13.29 12.38 -7.89
C ALA A 147 -13.08 13.33 -9.09
N LEU A 148 -11.90 13.28 -9.72
CA LEU A 148 -11.59 14.10 -10.89
C LEU A 148 -12.46 13.72 -12.09
N VAL A 149 -12.63 12.41 -12.33
CA VAL A 149 -13.54 11.87 -13.35
C VAL A 149 -14.98 12.29 -13.07
N ALA A 150 -15.45 12.07 -11.85
CA ALA A 150 -16.82 12.40 -11.43
C ALA A 150 -17.12 13.90 -11.56
N THR A 151 -16.17 14.76 -11.21
CA THR A 151 -16.33 16.21 -11.41
C THR A 151 -16.34 16.56 -12.90
N ALA A 152 -15.40 16.03 -13.68
CA ALA A 152 -15.25 16.40 -15.10
C ALA A 152 -16.40 15.93 -15.99
N PHE A 153 -17.02 14.78 -15.67
CA PHE A 153 -18.07 14.16 -16.48
C PHE A 153 -19.44 14.14 -15.81
N GLY A 154 -19.48 14.07 -14.48
CA GLY A 154 -20.70 13.88 -13.69
C GLY A 154 -21.27 15.16 -13.10
N GLN A 155 -20.55 16.27 -13.00
CA GLN A 155 -21.07 17.49 -12.35
C GLN A 155 -22.34 18.00 -13.06
N GLY A 156 -23.47 18.02 -12.34
CA GLY A 156 -24.79 18.37 -12.87
C GLY A 156 -25.41 17.33 -13.83
N ARG A 157 -24.76 16.17 -13.97
CA ARG A 157 -25.11 15.06 -14.86
C ARG A 157 -25.24 13.75 -14.09
N GLU A 158 -25.62 12.70 -14.78
CA GLU A 158 -25.79 11.36 -14.21
C GLU A 158 -24.56 10.49 -14.46
N LEU A 159 -24.08 9.82 -13.41
CA LEU A 159 -23.10 8.73 -13.50
C LEU A 159 -23.86 7.41 -13.38
N VAL A 160 -23.87 6.61 -14.44
CA VAL A 160 -24.60 5.33 -14.47
C VAL A 160 -23.68 4.21 -14.01
N LEU A 161 -24.09 3.44 -13.01
CA LEU A 161 -23.30 2.35 -12.42
C LEU A 161 -24.18 1.27 -11.79
N ALA A 162 -23.67 0.05 -11.68
CA ALA A 162 -24.44 -1.04 -11.07
C ALA A 162 -24.52 -0.92 -9.56
N ARG A 163 -25.67 -1.29 -8.97
CA ARG A 163 -25.85 -1.30 -7.50
C ARG A 163 -24.85 -2.18 -6.76
N GLY A 164 -24.49 -3.32 -7.36
CA GLY A 164 -23.48 -4.24 -6.80
C GLY A 164 -22.06 -3.67 -6.76
N GLU A 165 -21.83 -2.51 -7.35
CA GLU A 165 -20.52 -1.86 -7.47
C GLU A 165 -20.39 -0.62 -6.57
N LEU A 166 -21.39 -0.36 -5.73
CA LEU A 166 -21.36 0.71 -4.72
C LEU A 166 -20.60 0.22 -3.49
N VAL A 167 -19.28 0.36 -3.55
CA VAL A 167 -18.38 -0.24 -2.58
C VAL A 167 -17.98 0.72 -1.45
N GLU A 168 -17.87 0.15 -0.24
CA GLU A 168 -17.15 0.74 0.89
C GLU A 168 -15.77 0.08 0.99
N ILE A 169 -14.71 0.88 1.10
CA ILE A 169 -13.32 0.42 1.10
C ILE A 169 -12.62 1.00 2.33
N GLY A 170 -11.80 0.18 3.00
CA GLY A 170 -10.97 0.64 4.13
C GLY A 170 -11.81 1.05 5.34
N ASP A 171 -11.45 2.16 5.97
CA ASP A 171 -12.04 2.67 7.22
C ASP A 171 -13.25 3.58 6.93
N GLY A 172 -14.30 3.02 6.32
CA GLY A 172 -15.56 3.73 6.05
C GLY A 172 -15.57 4.64 4.81
N PHE A 173 -14.57 4.57 3.93
CA PHE A 173 -14.59 5.34 2.68
C PHE A 173 -15.60 4.73 1.70
N ARG A 174 -16.62 5.51 1.34
CA ARG A 174 -17.69 5.10 0.43
C ARG A 174 -17.57 5.80 -0.90
N ILE A 175 -17.44 5.02 -1.97
CA ILE A 175 -17.41 5.55 -3.32
C ILE A 175 -18.65 6.41 -3.64
N PRO A 176 -19.88 6.00 -3.29
CA PRO A 176 -21.08 6.79 -3.60
C PRO A 176 -21.02 8.20 -3.00
N GLU A 177 -20.66 8.31 -1.72
CA GLU A 177 -20.57 9.59 -1.01
C GLU A 177 -19.50 10.51 -1.64
N LEU A 178 -18.36 9.94 -2.04
CA LEU A 178 -17.35 10.69 -2.79
C LEU A 178 -17.91 11.20 -4.12
N LEU A 179 -18.54 10.35 -4.92
CA LEU A 179 -19.05 10.72 -6.24
C LEU A 179 -20.11 11.83 -6.10
N GLU A 180 -21.06 11.68 -5.20
CA GLU A 180 -22.12 12.68 -4.97
C GLU A 180 -21.56 14.02 -4.48
N SER A 181 -20.51 14.01 -3.65
CA SER A 181 -19.85 15.24 -3.15
C SER A 181 -19.27 16.11 -4.28
N THR A 182 -19.02 15.53 -5.46
CA THR A 182 -18.54 16.27 -6.65
C THR A 182 -19.66 17.00 -7.41
N GLY A 183 -20.92 16.85 -6.96
CA GLY A 183 -22.10 17.38 -7.63
C GLY A 183 -22.63 16.47 -8.74
N ALA A 184 -22.17 15.22 -8.79
CA ALA A 184 -22.72 14.19 -9.66
C ALA A 184 -24.00 13.57 -9.08
N ARG A 185 -24.92 13.17 -9.96
CA ARG A 185 -26.08 12.35 -9.59
C ARG A 185 -25.80 10.90 -9.92
N LEU A 186 -25.97 9.99 -8.96
CA LEU A 186 -25.82 8.56 -9.22
C LEU A 186 -27.11 8.02 -9.85
N ARG A 187 -26.96 7.35 -11.00
CA ARG A 187 -28.03 6.63 -11.68
C ARG A 187 -27.74 5.14 -11.57
N GLU A 188 -28.12 4.59 -10.44
CA GLU A 188 -27.90 3.18 -10.11
C GLU A 188 -28.78 2.25 -10.96
N VAL A 189 -28.18 1.17 -11.48
CA VAL A 189 -28.87 0.16 -12.32
C VAL A 189 -28.76 -1.25 -11.76
N GLY A 190 -29.71 -2.10 -12.14
CA GLY A 190 -29.79 -3.48 -11.70
C GLY A 190 -30.04 -3.63 -10.20
N THR A 191 -29.55 -4.74 -9.65
CA THR A 191 -29.64 -5.14 -8.24
C THR A 191 -28.24 -5.48 -7.70
N THR A 192 -28.12 -5.71 -6.39
CA THR A 192 -26.84 -6.03 -5.74
C THR A 192 -26.11 -7.21 -6.39
N ASN A 193 -26.82 -8.30 -6.67
CA ASN A 193 -26.24 -9.52 -7.19
C ASN A 193 -26.30 -9.60 -8.72
N ARG A 194 -27.24 -8.92 -9.38
CA ARG A 194 -27.47 -9.05 -10.83
C ARG A 194 -27.70 -7.70 -11.50
N VAL A 195 -26.96 -7.47 -12.58
CA VAL A 195 -27.18 -6.39 -13.53
C VAL A 195 -27.16 -6.94 -14.96
N THR A 196 -27.97 -6.34 -15.84
CA THR A 196 -28.08 -6.67 -17.26
C THR A 196 -27.74 -5.49 -18.15
N LEU A 197 -27.40 -5.77 -19.41
CA LEU A 197 -27.14 -4.72 -20.39
C LEU A 197 -28.39 -3.85 -20.66
N ALA A 198 -29.58 -4.44 -20.52
CA ALA A 198 -30.85 -3.72 -20.63
C ALA A 198 -31.02 -2.69 -19.51
N ASP A 199 -30.56 -2.99 -18.28
CA ASP A 199 -30.61 -2.05 -17.15
C ASP A 199 -29.77 -0.81 -17.44
N TYR A 200 -28.56 -0.99 -17.99
CA TYR A 200 -27.71 0.12 -18.42
C TYR A 200 -28.36 0.92 -19.54
N ARG A 201 -28.81 0.27 -20.62
CA ARG A 201 -29.43 0.94 -21.78
C ARG A 201 -30.66 1.75 -21.38
N GLY A 202 -31.50 1.23 -20.49
CA GLY A 202 -32.69 1.93 -19.99
C GLY A 202 -32.39 3.13 -19.09
N ALA A 203 -31.15 3.27 -18.60
CA ALA A 203 -30.71 4.40 -17.79
C ALA A 203 -29.98 5.49 -18.60
N LEU A 204 -29.58 5.20 -19.84
CA LEU A 204 -28.93 6.19 -20.70
C LEU A 204 -29.91 7.26 -21.17
N GLY A 205 -29.47 8.51 -21.16
CA GLY A 205 -30.26 9.64 -21.66
C GLY A 205 -29.43 10.91 -21.83
N PRO A 206 -30.08 12.03 -22.18
CA PRO A 206 -29.39 13.30 -22.44
C PRO A 206 -28.60 13.87 -21.25
N GLN A 207 -28.91 13.42 -20.03
CA GLN A 207 -28.24 13.83 -18.80
C GLN A 207 -27.08 12.92 -18.41
N THR A 208 -26.85 11.81 -19.12
CA THR A 208 -25.77 10.88 -18.82
C THR A 208 -24.41 11.54 -19.09
N GLY A 209 -23.60 11.62 -18.05
CA GLY A 209 -22.25 12.16 -18.07
C GLY A 209 -21.19 11.11 -18.40
N ALA A 210 -21.31 9.93 -17.78
CA ALA A 210 -20.45 8.77 -18.00
C ALA A 210 -21.14 7.49 -17.50
N VAL A 211 -20.68 6.34 -18.00
CA VAL A 211 -20.92 5.04 -17.38
C VAL A 211 -19.70 4.64 -16.59
N LEU A 212 -19.89 4.25 -15.33
CA LEU A 212 -18.84 3.72 -14.47
C LEU A 212 -18.98 2.20 -14.33
N LYS A 213 -17.85 1.50 -14.45
CA LYS A 213 -17.70 0.10 -14.06
C LYS A 213 -16.67 0.04 -12.94
N VAL A 214 -17.06 -0.36 -11.74
CA VAL A 214 -16.16 -0.42 -10.58
C VAL A 214 -15.89 -1.87 -10.19
N HIS A 215 -14.62 -2.23 -10.01
CA HIS A 215 -14.21 -3.55 -9.53
C HIS A 215 -14.38 -3.68 -8.01
N PRO A 216 -15.14 -4.66 -7.50
CA PRO A 216 -15.21 -4.94 -6.07
C PRO A 216 -13.91 -5.59 -5.56
N SER A 217 -12.87 -4.78 -5.37
CA SER A 217 -11.51 -5.24 -5.03
C SER A 217 -11.32 -5.77 -3.60
N ASN A 218 -12.31 -5.64 -2.72
CA ASN A 218 -12.21 -6.00 -1.30
C ASN A 218 -13.30 -6.96 -0.79
N PHE A 219 -14.23 -7.41 -1.65
CA PHE A 219 -15.23 -8.43 -1.32
C PHE A 219 -15.69 -9.19 -2.57
N VAL A 220 -16.35 -10.33 -2.38
CA VAL A 220 -17.00 -11.08 -3.45
C VAL A 220 -18.47 -11.30 -3.14
N VAL A 221 -19.31 -11.29 -4.17
CA VAL A 221 -20.71 -11.72 -4.07
C VAL A 221 -20.80 -13.13 -4.66
N ARG A 222 -21.28 -14.11 -3.87
CA ARG A 222 -21.44 -15.52 -4.28
C ARG A 222 -22.91 -15.89 -4.44
N GLY A 223 -23.18 -16.94 -5.22
CA GLY A 223 -24.53 -17.45 -5.50
C GLY A 223 -25.03 -17.06 -6.89
N PHE A 224 -26.29 -16.65 -7.02
CA PHE A 224 -26.88 -16.23 -8.29
C PHE A 224 -26.48 -14.80 -8.64
N THR A 225 -25.29 -14.65 -9.23
CA THR A 225 -24.74 -13.35 -9.62
C THR A 225 -24.66 -13.18 -11.14
N ARG A 226 -24.70 -11.93 -11.60
CA ARG A 226 -24.44 -11.55 -13.00
C ARG A 226 -23.89 -10.14 -13.05
N ALA A 227 -22.72 -9.97 -13.64
CA ALA A 227 -22.17 -8.67 -14.05
C ALA A 227 -22.34 -8.47 -15.56
N VAL A 228 -22.15 -7.24 -16.03
CA VAL A 228 -21.98 -6.92 -17.45
C VAL A 228 -20.51 -6.60 -17.65
N ASP A 229 -19.87 -7.26 -18.60
CA ASP A 229 -18.43 -7.07 -18.83
C ASP A 229 -18.16 -5.78 -19.61
N VAL A 230 -16.92 -5.29 -19.52
CA VAL A 230 -16.49 -4.01 -20.13
C VAL A 230 -16.75 -3.99 -21.64
N GLY A 231 -16.50 -5.10 -22.34
CA GLY A 231 -16.76 -5.19 -23.78
C GLY A 231 -18.24 -5.12 -24.15
N GLU A 232 -19.13 -5.69 -23.34
CA GLU A 232 -20.59 -5.55 -23.55
C GLU A 232 -21.05 -4.10 -23.35
N LEU A 233 -20.51 -3.41 -22.32
CA LEU A 233 -20.80 -2.00 -22.08
C LEU A 233 -20.24 -1.11 -23.20
N ALA A 234 -19.01 -1.33 -23.63
CA ALA A 234 -18.37 -0.57 -24.71
C ALA A 234 -19.20 -0.66 -26.00
N ALA A 235 -19.58 -1.87 -26.40
CA ALA A 235 -20.43 -2.09 -27.58
C ALA A 235 -21.81 -1.43 -27.45
N ALA A 236 -22.38 -1.34 -26.24
CA ALA A 236 -23.65 -0.66 -26.02
C ALA A 236 -23.56 0.88 -26.00
N LEU A 237 -22.36 1.43 -25.77
CA LEU A 237 -22.10 2.86 -25.71
C LEU A 237 -21.54 3.43 -27.02
N GLU A 238 -21.19 2.57 -27.97
CA GLU A 238 -20.69 2.96 -29.27
C GLU A 238 -21.63 3.96 -29.97
N GLY A 239 -21.07 5.06 -30.47
CA GLY A 239 -21.81 6.13 -31.15
C GLY A 239 -22.65 7.04 -30.25
N THR A 240 -22.78 6.75 -28.94
CA THR A 240 -23.57 7.59 -28.01
C THR A 240 -22.83 8.85 -27.55
N GLY A 241 -21.50 8.84 -27.60
CA GLY A 241 -20.64 9.90 -27.05
C GLY A 241 -20.54 9.91 -25.52
N VAL A 242 -21.15 8.94 -24.82
CA VAL A 242 -21.02 8.76 -23.37
C VAL A 242 -19.75 7.96 -23.06
N PRO A 243 -18.81 8.48 -22.25
CA PRO A 243 -17.60 7.77 -21.93
C PRO A 243 -17.83 6.59 -20.98
N LEU A 244 -17.16 5.47 -21.23
CA LEU A 244 -17.04 4.33 -20.33
C LEU A 244 -15.77 4.43 -19.48
N VAL A 245 -15.93 4.58 -18.16
CA VAL A 245 -14.81 4.63 -17.22
C VAL A 245 -14.80 3.38 -16.35
N ALA A 246 -13.71 2.61 -16.41
CA ALA A 246 -13.53 1.42 -15.60
C ALA A 246 -12.56 1.69 -14.44
N ASP A 247 -13.04 1.66 -13.20
CA ASP A 247 -12.19 1.65 -12.02
C ASP A 247 -11.77 0.22 -11.71
N VAL A 248 -10.57 -0.14 -12.17
CA VAL A 248 -9.94 -1.43 -11.88
C VAL A 248 -9.52 -1.48 -10.42
N GLY A 249 -9.09 -0.34 -9.86
CA GLY A 249 -8.79 -0.16 -8.45
C GLY A 249 -7.52 -0.87 -7.96
N SER A 250 -7.21 -2.08 -8.44
CA SER A 250 -6.17 -2.98 -7.93
C SER A 250 -4.75 -2.62 -8.36
N GLY A 251 -4.59 -1.88 -9.45
CA GLY A 251 -3.27 -1.52 -9.99
C GLY A 251 -2.61 -2.63 -10.79
N LEU A 252 -3.32 -3.71 -11.13
CA LEU A 252 -2.78 -4.74 -12.00
C LEU A 252 -2.64 -4.20 -13.43
N LEU A 253 -1.40 -4.03 -13.92
CA LEU A 253 -1.17 -3.40 -15.22
C LEU A 253 -1.49 -4.30 -16.41
N ARG A 254 -1.23 -5.62 -16.26
CA ARG A 254 -1.39 -6.66 -17.28
C ARG A 254 -1.85 -7.96 -16.61
N PRO A 255 -2.43 -8.92 -17.36
CA PRO A 255 -2.86 -10.20 -16.79
C PRO A 255 -1.73 -10.90 -16.02
N HIS A 256 -2.07 -11.45 -14.85
CA HIS A 256 -1.12 -12.19 -14.02
C HIS A 256 -1.54 -13.65 -13.90
N PRO A 257 -0.65 -14.63 -14.13
CA PRO A 257 -1.02 -16.05 -14.19
C PRO A 257 -1.57 -16.58 -12.86
N VAL A 258 -1.14 -16.00 -11.74
CA VAL A 258 -1.65 -16.36 -10.41
C VAL A 258 -2.99 -15.67 -10.11
N LEU A 259 -3.34 -14.59 -10.81
CA LEU A 259 -4.58 -13.83 -10.57
C LEU A 259 -5.41 -13.74 -11.86
N PRO A 260 -5.88 -14.88 -12.42
CA PRO A 260 -6.48 -14.92 -13.74
C PRO A 260 -7.80 -14.14 -13.86
N ASP A 261 -8.54 -14.02 -12.75
CA ASP A 261 -9.84 -13.35 -12.70
C ASP A 261 -9.74 -11.87 -12.28
N GLU A 262 -8.55 -11.40 -11.90
CA GLU A 262 -8.36 -10.01 -11.49
C GLU A 262 -8.25 -9.11 -12.72
N PRO A 263 -9.09 -8.06 -12.84
CA PRO A 263 -9.03 -7.17 -13.99
C PRO A 263 -7.72 -6.39 -14.02
N ASP A 264 -7.19 -6.19 -15.23
CA ASP A 264 -5.98 -5.42 -15.47
C ASP A 264 -6.24 -4.23 -16.40
N LEU A 265 -5.39 -3.20 -16.31
CA LEU A 265 -5.54 -1.96 -17.06
C LEU A 265 -5.45 -2.18 -18.58
N GLN A 266 -4.50 -3.02 -19.02
CA GLN A 266 -4.24 -3.27 -20.44
C GLN A 266 -5.42 -3.96 -21.13
N THR A 267 -5.90 -5.07 -20.56
CA THR A 267 -7.04 -5.83 -21.11
C THR A 267 -8.33 -5.03 -21.03
N THR A 268 -8.53 -4.27 -19.95
CA THR A 268 -9.73 -3.43 -19.78
C THR A 268 -9.83 -2.33 -20.83
N LEU A 269 -8.73 -1.64 -21.14
CA LEU A 269 -8.69 -0.67 -22.25
C LEU A 269 -8.88 -1.36 -23.60
N ALA A 270 -8.20 -2.48 -23.84
CA ALA A 270 -8.33 -3.23 -25.09
C ALA A 270 -9.76 -3.76 -25.33
N ALA A 271 -10.53 -3.99 -24.26
CA ALA A 271 -11.94 -4.38 -24.32
C ALA A 271 -12.88 -3.21 -24.65
N GLY A 272 -12.37 -1.97 -24.76
CA GLY A 272 -13.15 -0.80 -25.17
C GLY A 272 -13.54 0.17 -24.05
N ALA A 273 -12.92 0.07 -22.87
CA ALA A 273 -13.02 1.16 -21.90
C ALA A 273 -12.34 2.43 -22.44
N ASP A 274 -12.93 3.58 -22.20
CA ASP A 274 -12.39 4.86 -22.64
C ASP A 274 -11.34 5.42 -21.69
N LEU A 275 -11.52 5.12 -20.40
CA LEU A 275 -10.61 5.44 -19.32
C LEU A 275 -10.56 4.26 -18.34
N VAL A 276 -9.36 3.98 -17.82
CA VAL A 276 -9.14 3.09 -16.69
C VAL A 276 -8.53 3.83 -15.52
N LEU A 277 -8.96 3.49 -14.31
CA LEU A 277 -8.46 4.03 -13.05
C LEU A 277 -7.87 2.91 -12.18
N ALA A 278 -6.81 3.23 -11.44
CA ALA A 278 -6.27 2.31 -10.43
C ALA A 278 -5.37 2.99 -9.39
N SER A 279 -5.11 2.28 -8.28
CA SER A 279 -4.07 2.66 -7.31
C SER A 279 -2.68 2.19 -7.75
N GLY A 280 -1.65 3.01 -7.50
CA GLY A 280 -0.24 2.65 -7.69
C GLY A 280 0.39 1.81 -6.56
N ASP A 281 -0.18 1.83 -5.36
CA ASP A 281 0.38 1.19 -4.16
C ASP A 281 -0.26 -0.16 -3.80
N LYS A 282 -0.88 -0.82 -4.78
CA LYS A 282 -1.50 -2.13 -4.63
C LYS A 282 -0.73 -3.17 -5.45
N LEU A 283 -1.37 -3.82 -6.45
CA LEU A 283 -0.74 -4.85 -7.26
C LEU A 283 0.37 -4.31 -8.17
N LEU A 284 0.36 -3.02 -8.53
CA LEU A 284 1.50 -2.40 -9.23
C LEU A 284 2.80 -2.52 -8.41
N GLY A 285 2.71 -2.47 -7.07
CA GLY A 285 3.87 -2.55 -6.19
C GLY A 285 4.66 -1.25 -6.05
N GLY A 286 4.05 -0.11 -6.39
CA GLY A 286 4.69 1.21 -6.37
C GLY A 286 4.23 2.11 -5.22
N PRO A 287 4.45 3.43 -5.31
CA PRO A 287 4.01 4.39 -4.30
C PRO A 287 2.51 4.67 -4.41
N GLN A 288 1.95 5.34 -3.39
CA GLN A 288 0.56 5.79 -3.46
C GLN A 288 0.39 6.75 -4.64
N ALA A 289 -0.47 6.37 -5.58
CA ALA A 289 -0.81 7.17 -6.75
C ALA A 289 -2.20 6.79 -7.26
N GLY A 290 -2.86 7.73 -7.93
CA GLY A 290 -4.05 7.47 -8.74
C GLY A 290 -3.66 7.52 -10.20
N LEU A 291 -3.79 6.39 -10.87
CA LEU A 291 -3.47 6.24 -12.28
C LEU A 291 -4.74 6.49 -13.10
N VAL A 292 -4.63 7.29 -14.15
CA VAL A 292 -5.69 7.47 -15.14
C VAL A 292 -5.08 7.30 -16.51
N LEU A 293 -5.52 6.29 -17.26
CA LEU A 293 -5.03 5.99 -18.60
C LEU A 293 -6.21 5.79 -19.56
N GLY A 294 -6.03 6.07 -20.84
CA GLY A 294 -7.05 5.80 -21.85
C GLY A 294 -6.95 6.76 -23.03
N ARG A 295 -8.10 7.16 -23.57
CA ARG A 295 -8.18 8.03 -24.75
C ARG A 295 -7.58 9.42 -24.51
N ALA A 296 -6.80 9.90 -25.47
CA ALA A 296 -6.00 11.11 -25.31
C ALA A 296 -6.86 12.34 -25.03
N GLU A 297 -7.98 12.52 -25.73
CA GLU A 297 -8.88 13.65 -25.56
C GLU A 297 -9.52 13.71 -24.16
N LEU A 298 -9.89 12.56 -23.61
CA LEU A 298 -10.50 12.47 -22.28
C LEU A 298 -9.46 12.75 -21.18
N VAL A 299 -8.27 12.16 -21.30
CA VAL A 299 -7.17 12.42 -20.37
C VAL A 299 -6.77 13.91 -20.40
N GLN A 300 -6.71 14.53 -21.59
CA GLN A 300 -6.42 15.97 -21.69
C GLN A 300 -7.53 16.84 -21.09
N ARG A 301 -8.79 16.44 -21.20
CA ARG A 301 -9.91 17.11 -20.51
C ARG A 301 -9.73 17.07 -18.99
N LEU A 302 -9.38 15.91 -18.43
CA LEU A 302 -9.10 15.77 -17.00
C LEU A 302 -7.89 16.62 -16.57
N ARG A 303 -6.80 16.60 -17.35
CA ARG A 303 -5.58 17.37 -17.08
C ARG A 303 -5.81 18.88 -17.05
N ARG A 304 -6.72 19.40 -17.89
CA ARG A 304 -7.08 20.83 -17.96
C ARG A 304 -8.04 21.25 -16.86
N HIS A 305 -8.68 20.31 -16.18
CA HIS A 305 -9.63 20.62 -15.12
C HIS A 305 -8.90 21.26 -13.90
N PRO A 306 -9.42 22.35 -13.30
CA PRO A 306 -8.74 23.05 -12.19
C PRO A 306 -8.43 22.13 -11.00
N LEU A 307 -9.30 21.17 -10.71
CA LEU A 307 -9.12 20.21 -9.63
C LEU A 307 -7.86 19.35 -9.80
N TYR A 308 -7.40 19.12 -11.04
CA TYR A 308 -6.14 18.38 -11.29
C TYR A 308 -4.96 19.03 -10.55
N ARG A 309 -4.92 20.36 -10.42
CA ARG A 309 -3.85 21.05 -9.70
C ARG A 309 -3.85 20.75 -8.20
N ALA A 310 -5.02 20.58 -7.60
CA ALA A 310 -5.18 20.24 -6.18
C ALA A 310 -4.85 18.76 -5.93
N LEU A 311 -5.15 17.88 -6.89
CA LEU A 311 -4.92 16.44 -6.81
C LEU A 311 -3.56 16.00 -7.35
N ARG A 312 -2.73 16.95 -7.80
CA ARG A 312 -1.46 16.68 -8.46
C ARG A 312 -0.48 16.00 -7.50
N VAL A 313 0.14 14.94 -7.98
CA VAL A 313 1.13 14.15 -7.26
C VAL A 313 2.46 14.89 -7.02
N ASP A 314 3.12 14.59 -5.90
CA ASP A 314 4.40 15.18 -5.50
C ASP A 314 5.60 14.56 -6.25
N LYS A 315 6.82 15.08 -6.04
CA LYS A 315 8.02 14.65 -6.77
C LYS A 315 8.54 13.27 -6.34
N THR A 316 8.38 12.91 -5.06
CA THR A 316 8.89 11.64 -4.52
C THR A 316 8.06 10.48 -5.03
N THR A 317 6.74 10.63 -5.10
CA THR A 317 5.85 9.65 -5.71
C THR A 317 6.14 9.48 -7.21
N LEU A 318 6.42 10.56 -7.96
CA LEU A 318 6.79 10.44 -9.37
C LEU A 318 8.11 9.66 -9.56
N ALA A 319 9.12 9.95 -8.75
CA ALA A 319 10.40 9.25 -8.79
C ALA A 319 10.26 7.77 -8.45
N ALA A 320 9.53 7.45 -7.37
CA ALA A 320 9.24 6.07 -6.98
C ALA A 320 8.44 5.32 -8.06
N LEU A 321 7.44 5.96 -8.67
CA LEU A 321 6.61 5.33 -9.70
C LEU A 321 7.42 5.02 -10.95
N GLU A 322 8.23 5.96 -11.44
CA GLU A 322 9.12 5.71 -12.58
C GLU A 322 10.08 4.56 -12.31
N ALA A 323 10.77 4.58 -11.17
CA ALA A 323 11.71 3.52 -10.78
C ALA A 323 11.01 2.17 -10.57
N THR A 324 9.75 2.16 -10.13
CA THR A 324 8.96 0.92 -10.02
C THR A 324 8.63 0.33 -11.38
N LEU A 325 8.30 1.18 -12.36
CA LEU A 325 7.91 0.73 -13.70
C LEU A 325 9.10 0.35 -14.58
N ARG A 326 10.24 1.04 -14.43
CA ARG A 326 11.44 0.84 -15.25
C ARG A 326 12.48 -0.05 -14.59
N GLY A 327 12.45 -0.16 -13.27
CA GLY A 327 13.43 -0.89 -12.48
C GLY A 327 13.16 -2.39 -12.43
N PRO A 328 13.84 -3.09 -11.50
CA PRO A 328 13.59 -4.50 -11.22
C PRO A 328 12.16 -4.76 -10.77
N LEU A 329 11.78 -6.04 -10.75
CA LEU A 329 10.46 -6.48 -10.31
C LEU A 329 10.16 -5.95 -8.89
N PRO A 330 9.01 -5.28 -8.65
CA PRO A 330 8.70 -4.75 -7.34
C PRO A 330 8.38 -5.87 -6.34
N PRO A 331 8.58 -5.65 -5.03
CA PRO A 331 8.41 -6.70 -4.02
C PRO A 331 7.03 -7.36 -4.03
N VAL A 332 5.96 -6.62 -4.30
CA VAL A 332 4.60 -7.20 -4.41
C VAL A 332 4.55 -8.28 -5.49
N GLN A 333 5.18 -8.05 -6.63
CA GLN A 333 5.23 -9.00 -7.73
C GLN A 333 6.14 -10.20 -7.42
N GLU A 334 7.25 -9.98 -6.70
CA GLU A 334 8.09 -11.07 -6.17
C GLU A 334 7.32 -11.98 -5.20
N MET A 335 6.52 -11.38 -4.29
CA MET A 335 5.68 -12.13 -3.35
C MET A 335 4.64 -12.99 -4.08
N LEU A 336 3.98 -12.44 -5.10
CA LEU A 336 3.02 -13.16 -5.94
C LEU A 336 3.67 -14.30 -6.73
N ALA A 337 4.90 -14.10 -7.21
CA ALA A 337 5.64 -15.07 -8.02
C ALA A 337 6.31 -16.20 -7.20
N ALA A 338 6.44 -16.05 -5.87
CA ALA A 338 7.13 -17.06 -5.06
C ALA A 338 6.43 -18.44 -5.13
N SER A 339 7.22 -19.51 -5.22
CA SER A 339 6.65 -20.86 -5.31
C SER A 339 6.25 -21.40 -3.93
N ALA A 340 5.17 -22.18 -3.86
CA ALA A 340 4.76 -22.84 -2.63
C ALA A 340 5.85 -23.79 -2.09
N GLU A 341 6.54 -24.51 -2.98
CA GLU A 341 7.66 -25.37 -2.64
C GLU A 341 8.83 -24.59 -2.00
N GLY A 342 9.21 -23.44 -2.59
CA GLY A 342 10.26 -22.59 -2.04
C GLY A 342 9.90 -22.04 -0.66
N LEU A 343 8.64 -21.65 -0.45
CA LEU A 343 8.17 -21.24 0.87
C LEU A 343 8.19 -22.37 1.90
N ARG A 344 7.78 -23.59 1.53
CA ARG A 344 7.86 -24.76 2.41
C ARG A 344 9.29 -25.06 2.82
N ALA A 345 10.23 -25.01 1.88
CA ALA A 345 11.64 -25.22 2.16
C ALA A 345 12.18 -24.17 3.15
N ARG A 346 11.86 -22.87 2.94
CA ARG A 346 12.22 -21.79 3.86
C ARG A 346 11.61 -21.97 5.25
N ALA A 347 10.32 -22.32 5.32
CA ALA A 347 9.63 -22.57 6.58
C ALA A 347 10.24 -23.74 7.35
N GLY A 348 10.57 -24.83 6.66
CA GLY A 348 11.25 -26.00 7.23
C GLY A 348 12.62 -25.64 7.82
N ALA A 349 13.44 -24.89 7.08
CA ALA A 349 14.76 -24.47 7.56
C ALA A 349 14.67 -23.55 8.79
N LEU A 350 13.76 -22.56 8.76
CA LEU A 350 13.52 -21.66 9.90
C LEU A 350 13.00 -22.40 11.12
N ALA A 351 12.00 -23.26 10.96
CA ALA A 351 11.44 -24.06 12.04
C ALA A 351 12.51 -24.96 12.67
N ALA A 352 13.34 -25.64 11.86
CA ALA A 352 14.43 -26.48 12.35
C ALA A 352 15.47 -25.69 13.15
N ARG A 353 15.85 -24.49 12.67
CA ARG A 353 16.76 -23.58 13.39
C ARG A 353 16.19 -23.18 14.75
N LEU A 354 14.92 -22.78 14.79
CA LEU A 354 14.25 -22.34 16.02
C LEU A 354 14.05 -23.50 17.00
N ALA A 355 13.67 -24.68 16.51
CA ALA A 355 13.55 -25.90 17.31
C ALA A 355 14.90 -26.34 17.90
N GLY A 356 15.98 -26.23 17.12
CA GLY A 356 17.35 -26.47 17.61
C GLY A 356 17.78 -25.54 18.75
N ALA A 357 17.14 -24.37 18.88
CA ALA A 357 17.34 -23.43 19.98
C ALA A 357 16.32 -23.60 21.13
N GLY A 358 15.52 -24.66 21.11
CA GLY A 358 14.55 -24.97 22.16
C GLY A 358 13.18 -24.30 22.02
N VAL A 359 12.89 -23.65 20.89
CA VAL A 359 11.57 -23.06 20.62
C VAL A 359 10.63 -24.12 20.03
N ASP A 360 9.39 -24.20 20.50
CA ASP A 360 8.34 -25.04 19.89
C ASP A 360 7.90 -24.48 18.52
N ALA A 361 8.74 -24.68 17.50
CA ALA A 361 8.57 -24.18 16.15
C ALA A 361 8.35 -25.33 15.14
N VAL A 362 7.30 -25.24 14.33
CA VAL A 362 6.95 -26.24 13.32
C VAL A 362 6.61 -25.56 12.00
N ALA A 363 7.10 -26.10 10.88
CA ALA A 363 6.69 -25.65 9.55
C ALA A 363 5.32 -26.22 9.19
N VAL A 364 4.42 -25.37 8.71
CA VAL A 364 3.05 -25.76 8.33
C VAL A 364 2.69 -25.18 6.96
N ASP A 365 1.84 -25.89 6.22
CA ASP A 365 1.19 -25.34 5.03
C ASP A 365 0.20 -24.26 5.47
N ALA A 366 0.27 -23.09 4.82
CA ALA A 366 -0.55 -21.94 5.17
C ALA A 366 -0.79 -21.08 3.94
N ASP A 367 -2.06 -20.92 3.55
CA ASP A 367 -2.45 -20.07 2.45
C ASP A 367 -2.22 -18.59 2.78
N SER A 368 -1.71 -17.87 1.80
CA SER A 368 -1.56 -16.44 1.80
C SER A 368 -2.72 -15.77 1.06
N ARG A 369 -2.83 -14.45 1.17
CA ARG A 369 -3.83 -13.67 0.44
C ARG A 369 -3.21 -12.42 -0.17
N VAL A 370 -3.84 -11.92 -1.24
CA VAL A 370 -3.43 -10.64 -1.82
C VAL A 370 -3.63 -9.49 -0.83
N GLY A 371 -4.73 -9.46 -0.08
CA GLY A 371 -5.03 -8.36 0.87
C GLY A 371 -5.82 -7.23 0.21
N GLY A 372 -5.94 -6.07 0.87
CA GLY A 372 -6.77 -4.91 0.45
C GLY A 372 -6.35 -4.21 -0.85
N GLY A 373 -5.70 -4.96 -1.75
CA GLY A 373 -5.14 -4.57 -3.03
C GLY A 373 -5.82 -5.15 -4.27
N GLY A 374 -6.78 -6.08 -4.13
CA GLY A 374 -7.39 -6.79 -5.25
C GLY A 374 -7.55 -8.29 -4.97
N ALA A 375 -8.21 -9.01 -5.88
CA ALA A 375 -8.44 -10.46 -5.83
C ALA A 375 -8.91 -10.97 -4.44
N PRO A 376 -10.03 -10.45 -3.90
CA PRO A 376 -10.54 -10.87 -2.61
C PRO A 376 -10.82 -12.38 -2.61
N GLU A 377 -10.46 -13.04 -1.51
CA GLU A 377 -10.60 -14.48 -1.29
C GLU A 377 -9.74 -15.41 -2.17
N HIS A 378 -8.96 -14.91 -3.13
CA HIS A 378 -8.05 -15.76 -3.93
C HIS A 378 -6.93 -16.34 -3.06
N PRO A 379 -6.85 -17.68 -2.87
CA PRO A 379 -5.82 -18.28 -2.04
C PRO A 379 -4.49 -18.34 -2.78
N LEU A 380 -3.41 -18.04 -2.06
CA LEU A 380 -2.04 -18.16 -2.56
C LEU A 380 -1.34 -19.26 -1.75
N PRO A 381 -1.27 -20.51 -2.25
CA PRO A 381 -0.67 -21.62 -1.50
C PRO A 381 0.74 -21.29 -1.01
N GLY A 382 1.03 -21.57 0.26
CA GLY A 382 2.28 -21.16 0.89
C GLY A 382 2.61 -21.94 2.14
N ALA A 383 3.49 -21.37 2.96
CA ALA A 383 3.92 -21.98 4.20
C ALA A 383 4.22 -20.93 5.27
N ALA A 384 4.10 -21.36 6.53
CA ALA A 384 4.37 -20.55 7.70
C ALA A 384 5.22 -21.31 8.73
N VAL A 385 5.85 -20.56 9.63
CA VAL A 385 6.40 -21.09 10.87
C VAL A 385 5.35 -20.94 11.97
N SER A 386 4.95 -22.04 12.57
CA SER A 386 4.00 -22.12 13.67
C SER A 386 4.72 -22.07 15.01
N LEU A 387 4.31 -21.14 15.87
CA LEU A 387 4.85 -20.89 17.21
C LEU A 387 3.74 -20.94 18.28
N PRO A 388 4.07 -21.05 19.58
CA PRO A 388 3.08 -20.92 20.64
C PRO A 388 2.32 -19.58 20.54
N PRO A 389 1.03 -19.53 20.88
CA PRO A 389 0.17 -18.34 20.68
C PRO A 389 0.68 -17.12 21.45
N ALA A 390 1.41 -17.40 22.52
CA ALA A 390 2.04 -16.47 23.42
C ALA A 390 3.12 -15.59 22.76
N PHE A 391 3.65 -15.99 21.60
CA PHE A 391 4.64 -15.21 20.85
C PHE A 391 4.05 -14.00 20.13
N ALA A 392 2.74 -14.00 19.81
CA ALA A 392 2.14 -12.99 18.93
C ALA A 392 2.32 -11.55 19.43
N GLU A 393 2.05 -11.27 20.70
CA GLU A 393 2.17 -9.91 21.26
C GLU A 393 3.63 -9.48 21.48
N PRO A 394 4.50 -10.29 22.14
CA PRO A 394 5.91 -9.95 22.27
C PRO A 394 6.62 -9.70 20.94
N LEU A 395 6.29 -10.45 19.89
CA LEU A 395 6.84 -10.22 18.55
C LEU A 395 6.46 -8.84 17.99
N ARG A 396 5.23 -8.36 18.25
CA ARG A 396 4.80 -7.01 17.84
C ARG A 396 5.46 -5.90 18.65
N LEU A 397 5.70 -6.15 19.94
CA LEU A 397 6.24 -5.16 20.88
C LEU A 397 7.77 -5.16 20.95
N GLY A 398 8.43 -6.17 20.36
CA GLY A 398 9.87 -6.33 20.36
C GLY A 398 10.63 -5.22 19.62
N ALA A 399 11.95 -5.24 19.77
CA ALA A 399 12.84 -4.27 19.10
C ALA A 399 12.77 -4.38 17.57
N ARG A 400 12.48 -5.58 17.06
CA ARG A 400 12.17 -5.85 15.64
C ARG A 400 10.72 -6.33 15.54
N PRO A 401 9.75 -5.43 15.34
CA PRO A 401 8.34 -5.80 15.27
C PRO A 401 8.09 -6.81 14.13
N VAL A 402 7.56 -7.97 14.48
CA VAL A 402 7.07 -8.99 13.54
C VAL A 402 5.57 -9.13 13.74
N VAL A 403 4.81 -9.07 12.66
CA VAL A 403 3.36 -9.28 12.69
C VAL A 403 3.03 -10.56 11.93
N GLY A 404 2.62 -11.59 12.69
CA GLY A 404 1.93 -12.77 12.17
C GLY A 404 0.44 -12.74 12.47
N TYR A 405 -0.21 -13.90 12.43
CA TYR A 405 -1.62 -14.05 12.82
C TYR A 405 -1.83 -15.25 13.75
N LEU A 406 -2.97 -15.30 14.43
CA LEU A 406 -3.37 -16.43 15.27
C LEU A 406 -4.33 -17.33 14.51
N GLU A 407 -4.06 -18.63 14.53
CA GLU A 407 -4.92 -19.66 13.93
C GLU A 407 -4.77 -20.95 14.74
N ASP A 408 -5.88 -21.61 15.05
CA ASP A 408 -5.94 -22.86 15.83
C ASP A 408 -5.05 -22.89 17.08
N GLY A 409 -5.02 -21.77 17.82
CA GLY A 409 -4.25 -21.65 19.05
C GLY A 409 -2.73 -21.54 18.85
N ARG A 410 -2.26 -21.20 17.64
CA ARG A 410 -0.84 -21.00 17.31
C ARG A 410 -0.61 -19.62 16.71
N THR A 411 0.59 -19.06 16.89
CA THR A 411 1.06 -17.88 16.14
C THR A 411 1.72 -18.34 14.85
N LEU A 412 1.15 -17.96 13.71
CA LEU A 412 1.69 -18.29 12.39
C LEU A 412 2.46 -17.10 11.80
N LEU A 413 3.68 -17.37 11.38
CA LEU A 413 4.57 -16.44 10.65
C LEU A 413 4.64 -16.91 9.19
N ASN A 414 3.74 -16.42 8.34
CA ASN A 414 3.65 -16.78 6.93
C ASN A 414 4.74 -16.08 6.11
N LEU A 415 5.52 -16.86 5.37
CA LEU A 415 6.75 -16.41 4.72
C LEU A 415 6.53 -15.76 3.35
N ARG A 416 5.31 -15.76 2.82
CA ARG A 416 4.97 -15.12 1.54
C ARG A 416 5.32 -13.64 1.51
N SER A 417 5.00 -12.94 2.60
CA SER A 417 5.22 -11.49 2.75
C SER A 417 6.56 -11.15 3.43
N VAL A 418 7.37 -12.17 3.73
CA VAL A 418 8.72 -12.01 4.29
C VAL A 418 9.74 -12.22 3.17
N PRO A 419 10.53 -11.20 2.78
CA PRO A 419 11.57 -11.39 1.77
C PRO A 419 12.62 -12.38 2.28
N PRO A 420 13.20 -13.23 1.41
CA PRO A 420 14.22 -14.21 1.83
C PRO A 420 15.39 -13.61 2.62
N ALA A 421 15.82 -12.40 2.27
CA ALA A 421 16.88 -11.68 2.98
C ALA A 421 16.53 -11.31 4.44
N ALA A 422 15.26 -11.42 4.85
CA ALA A 422 14.82 -11.14 6.22
C ALA A 422 14.64 -12.41 7.07
N ASP A 423 14.98 -13.60 6.55
CA ASP A 423 14.84 -14.87 7.29
C ASP A 423 15.67 -14.87 8.59
N ASP A 424 16.90 -14.33 8.56
CA ASP A 424 17.73 -14.19 9.75
C ASP A 424 17.13 -13.22 10.76
N ALA A 425 16.65 -12.06 10.31
CA ALA A 425 16.01 -11.07 11.17
C ALA A 425 14.73 -11.60 11.82
N LEU A 426 13.96 -12.42 11.09
CA LEU A 426 12.78 -13.10 11.61
C LEU A 426 13.15 -14.10 12.70
N ALA A 427 14.15 -14.96 12.44
CA ALA A 427 14.63 -15.93 13.43
C ALA A 427 15.16 -15.23 14.69
N ASP A 428 15.94 -14.16 14.55
CA ASP A 428 16.50 -13.42 15.68
C ASP A 428 15.39 -12.79 16.53
N ALA A 429 14.34 -12.23 15.92
CA ALA A 429 13.19 -11.69 16.64
C ALA A 429 12.46 -12.76 17.46
N VAL A 430 12.28 -13.96 16.90
CA VAL A 430 11.67 -15.09 17.63
C VAL A 430 12.56 -15.54 18.79
N LEU A 431 13.87 -15.65 18.59
CA LEU A 431 14.82 -16.06 19.63
C LEU A 431 14.96 -15.01 20.74
N GLU A 432 14.87 -13.72 20.42
CA GLU A 432 14.78 -12.64 21.42
C GLU A 432 13.54 -12.78 22.30
N VAL A 433 12.38 -13.05 21.70
CA VAL A 433 11.15 -13.32 22.46
C VAL A 433 11.32 -14.57 23.32
N ALA A 434 11.82 -15.67 22.77
CA ALA A 434 12.00 -16.92 23.51
C ALA A 434 12.89 -16.75 24.76
N ARG A 435 13.99 -15.99 24.63
CA ARG A 435 14.91 -15.69 25.75
C ARG A 435 14.29 -14.84 26.85
N ALA A 436 13.26 -14.06 26.56
CA ALA A 436 12.55 -13.28 27.57
C ALA A 436 11.51 -14.11 28.34
N TRP A 437 11.21 -15.33 27.88
CA TRP A 437 10.21 -16.24 28.45
C TRP A 437 10.82 -17.39 29.26
N THR A 438 12.08 -17.74 28.96
CA THR A 438 12.93 -18.64 29.77
C THR A 438 13.66 -17.87 30.85
#